data_AF-A0A7Y3ZE23-F1
#
_entry.id   AF-A0A7Y3ZE23-F1
#
_cell.length_a   1.000
_cell.length_b   1.000
_cell.length_c   1.000
_cell.angle_alpha   90.00
_cell.angle_beta   90.00
_cell.angle_gamma   90.00
#
_symmetry.space_group_name_H-M   'P 1'
#
loop_
_entity.id
_entity.type
_entity.pdbx_description
1 polymer ?
#
loop_
_entity_poly.entity_id
_entity_poly.type
_entity_poly.pdbx_seq_one_letter_code
_entity_poly.pdbx_strand_id
1 'polypeptide(L)'
;MAKLTFTLTVEGLPEETFVVTGYQGKESLSDSSFGVSQACYGFRYNIKLASRQSGITAQQVVDKTAQLTMKRNGEPVQFVNGIIRQFSQGDIGHHHTVYSLVLVPALERLSLRQNSRIFQLKTVQDIISQILGEMGVADFSFALKRSLSQREFCVQYRETDLEFVHRLAAEEGITYYIEQADGKHTVVFFDDSALISKYGAPVLHNGLAGGQSGEPFVSQFKIEHQSEPSHLTFKDYSFKKPSYGFLQEQQGADLSFQQSSYEHYDFPGRYKDDGSGIAFSQLRLEYLRRESNLGHGKSNHHALQAGVKFDLSENLEASANRDWIVVAVTHQGTQPQALEEDGGHGATTYSNQFTVIPANKTWRAKPQPKPQVDGPMIAKVVGPAGEEIYCDEHGRVKVHFPWDRES
;
A
#
# COMPACT_ATOMS: atom_id res chain seq x y z
N MET A 1 23.57 25.51 7.96
CA MET A 1 22.47 24.52 7.90
C MET A 1 21.97 24.45 6.46
N ALA A 2 21.63 23.26 5.96
CA ALA A 2 21.06 23.14 4.61
C ALA A 2 19.71 23.86 4.53
N LYS A 3 19.46 24.57 3.42
CA LYS A 3 18.19 25.27 3.20
C LYS A 3 17.17 24.30 2.60
N LEU A 4 16.12 23.99 3.36
CA LEU A 4 15.00 23.17 2.88
C LEU A 4 13.93 24.06 2.26
N THR A 5 13.29 23.58 1.20
CA THR A 5 12.13 24.23 0.58
C THR A 5 11.16 23.18 0.05
N PHE A 6 9.86 23.45 0.19
CA PHE A 6 8.78 22.63 -0.36
C PHE A 6 8.04 23.41 -1.43
N THR A 7 7.78 22.77 -2.57
CA THR A 7 7.02 23.33 -3.70
C THR A 7 5.94 22.34 -4.13
N LEU A 8 4.86 22.85 -4.71
CA LEU A 8 3.77 22.04 -5.25
C LEU A 8 3.45 22.51 -6.66
N THR A 9 3.43 21.59 -7.63
CA THR A 9 2.87 21.84 -8.96
C THR A 9 1.57 21.08 -9.14
N VAL A 10 0.62 21.66 -9.87
CA VAL A 10 -0.70 21.06 -10.14
C VAL A 10 -0.96 21.15 -11.63
N GLU A 11 -1.40 20.05 -12.24
CA GLU A 11 -1.71 19.97 -13.67
C GLU A 11 -2.70 21.06 -14.09
N GLY A 12 -2.32 21.84 -15.09
CA GLY A 12 -3.16 22.90 -15.66
C GLY A 12 -3.17 24.22 -14.90
N LEU A 13 -2.38 24.34 -13.82
CA LEU A 13 -2.17 25.60 -13.09
C LEU A 13 -0.72 26.08 -13.22
N PRO A 14 -0.46 27.41 -13.27
CA PRO A 14 0.89 27.95 -13.18
C PRO A 14 1.62 27.50 -11.90
N GLU A 15 2.94 27.32 -11.95
CA GLU A 15 3.72 26.81 -10.80
C GLU A 15 3.66 27.72 -9.58
N GLU A 16 3.53 29.03 -9.79
CA GLU A 16 3.41 30.05 -8.75
C GLU A 16 2.01 30.16 -8.13
N THR A 17 1.05 29.32 -8.57
CA THR A 17 -0.33 29.38 -8.08
C THR A 17 -0.43 29.09 -6.60
N PHE A 18 0.36 28.13 -6.09
CA PHE A 18 0.33 27.73 -4.69
C PHE A 18 1.70 27.81 -4.03
N VAL A 19 1.72 28.38 -2.83
CA VAL A 19 2.86 28.35 -1.91
C VAL A 19 2.59 27.30 -0.85
N VAL A 20 3.51 26.35 -0.66
CA VAL A 20 3.41 25.33 0.39
C VAL A 20 3.80 25.93 1.74
N THR A 21 2.90 25.87 2.71
CA THR A 21 3.17 26.33 4.10
C THR A 21 3.50 25.17 5.03
N GLY A 22 3.08 23.95 4.68
CA GLY A 22 3.46 22.72 5.36
C GLY A 22 2.65 21.52 4.89
N TYR A 23 3.00 20.33 5.36
CA TYR A 23 2.25 19.12 5.06
C TYR A 23 2.40 18.06 6.15
N GLN A 24 1.43 17.15 6.17
CA GLN A 24 1.52 15.88 6.89
C GLN A 24 1.29 14.75 5.89
N GLY A 25 2.30 13.89 5.75
CA GLY A 25 2.26 12.73 4.87
C GLY A 25 2.17 11.44 5.68
N LYS A 26 1.48 10.44 5.13
CA LYS A 26 1.55 9.06 5.59
C LYS A 26 1.79 8.18 4.38
N GLU A 27 2.67 7.20 4.52
CA GLU A 27 2.91 6.18 3.51
C GLU A 27 2.91 4.79 4.16
N SER A 28 2.51 3.78 3.40
CA SER A 28 2.55 2.38 3.81
C SER A 28 2.66 1.44 2.62
N LEU A 29 3.22 0.25 2.86
CA LEU A 29 3.03 -0.87 1.94
C LEU A 29 1.55 -1.26 1.90
N SER A 30 1.00 -1.33 0.69
CA SER A 30 -0.42 -1.56 0.44
C SER A 30 -1.33 -0.65 1.28
N ASP A 31 -2.32 -1.24 1.96
CA ASP A 31 -3.18 -0.55 2.91
C ASP A 31 -2.59 -0.55 4.33
N SER A 32 -2.79 0.55 5.05
CA SER A 32 -2.58 0.57 6.49
C SER A 32 -3.61 1.41 7.24
N SER A 33 -3.88 0.97 8.47
CA SER A 33 -4.70 1.68 9.46
C SER A 33 -3.93 2.01 10.73
N PHE A 34 -2.59 1.93 10.73
CA PHE A 34 -1.75 2.09 11.92
C PHE A 34 -1.99 3.45 12.62
N GLY A 35 -2.81 3.44 13.68
CA GLY A 35 -3.06 4.61 14.53
C GLY A 35 -3.69 5.82 13.80
N VAL A 36 -4.51 5.61 12.75
CA VAL A 36 -5.09 6.72 11.96
C VAL A 36 -6.61 6.67 11.90
N SER A 37 -7.24 7.85 11.88
CA SER A 37 -8.67 8.07 11.62
C SER A 37 -9.09 7.86 10.15
N GLN A 38 -8.15 7.68 9.22
CA GLN A 38 -8.37 7.52 7.78
C GLN A 38 -7.40 6.50 7.22
N ALA A 39 -7.88 5.66 6.30
CA ALA A 39 -7.07 4.66 5.61
C ALA A 39 -6.01 5.31 4.70
N CYS A 40 -4.87 4.64 4.60
CA CYS A 40 -3.78 4.99 3.68
C CYS A 40 -3.57 3.83 2.70
N TYR A 41 -3.52 4.11 1.40
CA TYR A 41 -3.36 3.12 0.34
C TYR A 41 -2.10 3.44 -0.48
N GLY A 42 -0.92 3.05 -0.01
CA GLY A 42 0.35 3.51 -0.55
C GLY A 42 0.80 4.83 0.10
N PHE A 43 0.08 5.93 -0.15
CA PHE A 43 0.32 7.19 0.55
C PHE A 43 -0.93 8.09 0.65
N ARG A 44 -0.89 9.05 1.57
CA ARG A 44 -1.85 10.15 1.72
C ARG A 44 -1.17 11.38 2.32
N TYR A 45 -1.18 12.49 1.60
CA TYR A 45 -0.56 13.75 2.01
C TYR A 45 -1.60 14.85 2.13
N ASN A 46 -1.76 15.39 3.35
CA ASN A 46 -2.51 16.61 3.60
C ASN A 46 -1.57 17.80 3.46
N ILE A 47 -1.75 18.60 2.42
CA ILE A 47 -0.86 19.71 2.06
C ILE A 47 -1.58 21.03 2.36
N LYS A 48 -0.93 21.88 3.15
CA LYS A 48 -1.39 23.23 3.47
C LYS A 48 -0.75 24.21 2.50
N LEU A 49 -1.61 25.05 1.92
CA LEU A 49 -1.28 25.93 0.82
C LEU A 49 -1.76 27.34 1.10
N ALA A 50 -1.13 28.29 0.45
CA ALA A 50 -1.57 29.67 0.37
C ALA A 50 -1.46 30.15 -1.07
N SER A 51 -2.35 31.04 -1.49
CA SER A 51 -2.29 31.67 -2.81
C SER A 51 -2.70 33.13 -2.73
N ARG A 52 -2.14 33.99 -3.58
CA ARG A 52 -2.64 35.36 -3.80
C ARG A 52 -3.97 35.37 -4.58
N GLN A 53 -4.31 34.27 -5.23
CA GLN A 53 -5.57 34.11 -5.95
C GLN A 53 -6.63 33.53 -5.01
N SER A 54 -7.79 34.18 -4.91
CA SER A 54 -8.93 33.72 -4.12
C SER A 54 -9.98 32.94 -4.93
N GLY A 55 -9.85 32.92 -6.26
CA GLY A 55 -10.82 32.35 -7.19
C GLY A 55 -10.51 30.92 -7.66
N ILE A 56 -9.59 30.21 -7.01
CA ILE A 56 -9.21 28.85 -7.44
C ILE A 56 -10.35 27.88 -7.13
N THR A 57 -10.88 27.22 -8.15
CA THR A 57 -12.06 26.36 -8.04
C THR A 57 -11.70 24.88 -7.94
N ALA A 58 -12.61 24.07 -7.39
CA ALA A 58 -12.45 22.62 -7.35
C ALA A 58 -12.30 21.98 -8.74
N GLN A 59 -12.93 22.55 -9.78
CA GLN A 59 -12.83 22.06 -11.17
C GLN A 59 -11.39 22.12 -11.71
N GLN A 60 -10.60 23.09 -11.25
CA GLN A 60 -9.21 23.26 -11.68
C GLN A 60 -8.23 22.33 -10.94
N VAL A 61 -8.66 21.70 -9.84
CA VAL A 61 -7.75 21.07 -8.87
C VAL A 61 -8.10 19.62 -8.56
N VAL A 62 -9.38 19.29 -8.32
CA VAL A 62 -9.79 17.93 -7.94
C VAL A 62 -9.62 16.97 -9.12
N ASP A 63 -9.14 15.76 -8.82
CA ASP A 63 -8.83 14.68 -9.78
C ASP A 63 -7.71 15.01 -10.79
N LYS A 64 -7.04 16.15 -10.61
CA LYS A 64 -5.82 16.53 -11.34
C LYS A 64 -4.58 15.90 -10.72
N THR A 65 -3.54 15.72 -11.54
CA THR A 65 -2.23 15.30 -11.04
C THR A 65 -1.51 16.46 -10.36
N ALA A 66 -0.70 16.15 -9.34
CA ALA A 66 0.13 17.11 -8.65
C ALA A 66 1.40 16.47 -8.10
N GLN A 67 2.45 17.29 -7.98
CA GLN A 67 3.75 16.88 -7.45
C GLN A 67 4.14 17.78 -6.28
N LEU A 68 4.30 17.18 -5.10
CA LEU A 68 5.00 17.80 -3.98
C LEU A 68 6.49 17.49 -4.10
N THR A 69 7.32 18.52 -4.10
CA THR A 69 8.79 18.39 -4.18
C THR A 69 9.43 18.95 -2.93
N MET A 70 10.30 18.17 -2.30
CA MET A 70 11.24 18.68 -1.29
C MET A 70 12.58 18.96 -1.96
N LYS A 71 13.08 20.17 -1.76
CA LYS A 71 14.38 20.63 -2.22
C LYS A 71 15.31 20.86 -1.03
N ARG A 72 16.58 20.52 -1.20
CA ARG A 72 17.65 20.78 -0.24
C ARG A 72 18.77 21.53 -0.95
N ASN A 73 19.06 22.74 -0.49
CA ASN A 73 20.01 23.65 -1.13
C ASN A 73 19.66 23.96 -2.61
N GLY A 74 18.36 24.01 -2.93
CA GLY A 74 17.86 24.27 -4.29
C GLY A 74 17.65 23.01 -5.13
N GLU A 75 18.32 21.90 -4.81
CA GLU A 75 18.22 20.64 -5.55
C GLU A 75 17.05 19.77 -5.06
N PRO A 76 16.25 19.16 -5.95
CA PRO A 76 15.19 18.24 -5.55
C PRO A 76 15.79 16.97 -4.94
N VAL A 77 15.27 16.57 -3.78
CA VAL A 77 15.70 15.37 -3.05
C VAL A 77 14.57 14.37 -2.83
N GLN A 78 13.31 14.78 -2.95
CA GLN A 78 12.15 13.90 -2.84
C GLN A 78 11.01 14.41 -3.72
N PHE A 79 10.32 13.48 -4.36
CA PHE A 79 9.10 13.71 -5.10
C PHE A 79 7.96 12.90 -4.50
N VAL A 80 6.77 13.48 -4.45
CA VAL A 80 5.52 12.78 -4.19
C VAL A 80 4.53 13.20 -5.26
N ASN A 81 4.37 12.33 -6.26
CA ASN A 81 3.39 12.46 -7.34
C ASN A 81 2.14 11.69 -6.98
N GLY A 82 0.99 12.28 -7.32
CA GLY A 82 -0.30 11.67 -7.10
C GLY A 82 -1.43 12.42 -7.79
N ILE A 83 -2.65 12.05 -7.42
CA ILE A 83 -3.88 12.71 -7.82
C ILE A 83 -4.49 13.44 -6.62
N ILE A 84 -5.14 14.56 -6.87
CA ILE A 84 -5.75 15.35 -5.80
C ILE A 84 -7.14 14.80 -5.50
N ARG A 85 -7.28 14.16 -4.33
CA ARG A 85 -8.51 13.53 -3.85
C ARG A 85 -9.52 14.53 -3.31
N GLN A 86 -9.03 15.57 -2.65
CA GLN A 86 -9.83 16.57 -1.97
C GLN A 86 -9.12 17.91 -2.07
N PHE A 87 -9.89 18.97 -2.24
CA PHE A 87 -9.44 20.35 -2.24
C PHE A 87 -10.38 21.16 -1.36
N SER A 88 -9.83 22.14 -0.64
CA SER A 88 -10.61 23.01 0.23
C SER A 88 -10.02 24.41 0.20
N GLN A 89 -10.93 25.38 0.19
CA GLN A 89 -10.62 26.77 0.45
C GLN A 89 -10.98 27.07 1.90
N GLY A 90 -10.04 27.66 2.63
CA GLY A 90 -10.23 28.19 3.96
C GLY A 90 -10.46 29.71 3.92
N ASP A 91 -9.95 30.40 4.93
CA ASP A 91 -10.13 31.84 5.07
C ASP A 91 -9.40 32.63 3.97
N ILE A 92 -10.04 33.72 3.54
CA ILE A 92 -9.45 34.73 2.67
C ILE A 92 -8.87 35.82 3.58
N GLY A 93 -7.54 35.88 3.66
CA GLY A 93 -6.81 36.93 4.37
C GLY A 93 -6.58 38.17 3.50
N HIS A 94 -5.85 39.15 4.05
CA HIS A 94 -5.57 40.41 3.36
C HIS A 94 -4.70 40.24 2.10
N HIS A 95 -3.71 39.34 2.14
CA HIS A 95 -2.77 39.11 1.03
C HIS A 95 -2.87 37.72 0.41
N HIS A 96 -3.36 36.74 1.16
CA HIS A 96 -3.42 35.34 0.75
C HIS A 96 -4.73 34.69 1.14
N THR A 97 -5.20 33.77 0.29
CA THR A 97 -6.25 32.81 0.61
C THR A 97 -5.62 31.50 1.02
N VAL A 98 -6.10 30.92 2.11
CA VAL A 98 -5.64 29.62 2.61
C VAL A 98 -6.33 28.51 1.83
N TYR A 99 -5.55 27.54 1.36
CA TYR A 99 -6.06 26.35 0.71
C TYR A 99 -5.49 25.10 1.37
N SER A 100 -6.15 23.96 1.20
CA SER A 100 -5.53 22.67 1.47
C SER A 100 -6.00 21.62 0.50
N LEU A 101 -5.14 20.65 0.22
CA LEU A 101 -5.47 19.51 -0.63
C LEU A 101 -4.98 18.20 -0.03
N VAL A 102 -5.60 17.11 -0.50
CA VAL A 102 -5.21 15.74 -0.16
C VAL A 102 -4.67 15.06 -1.41
N LEU A 103 -3.39 14.73 -1.41
CA LEU A 103 -2.70 14.02 -2.49
C LEU A 103 -2.63 12.53 -2.17
N VAL A 104 -3.07 11.69 -3.11
CA VAL A 104 -3.15 10.22 -2.98
C VAL A 104 -2.67 9.55 -4.27
N PRO A 105 -2.29 8.26 -4.28
CA PRO A 105 -1.94 7.58 -5.53
C PRO A 105 -3.18 7.38 -6.40
N ALA A 106 -2.98 7.31 -7.72
CA ALA A 106 -4.06 7.07 -8.69
C ALA A 106 -4.87 5.79 -8.39
N LEU A 107 -4.23 4.79 -7.77
CA LEU A 107 -4.87 3.55 -7.29
C LEU A 107 -6.08 3.82 -6.37
N GLU A 108 -6.09 4.91 -5.59
CA GLU A 108 -7.19 5.19 -4.66
C GLU A 108 -8.52 5.44 -5.40
N ARG A 109 -8.52 5.75 -6.71
CA ARG A 109 -9.75 5.85 -7.52
C ARG A 109 -10.59 4.58 -7.47
N LEU A 110 -9.96 3.41 -7.31
CA LEU A 110 -10.64 2.12 -7.20
C LEU A 110 -11.56 2.05 -5.96
N SER A 111 -11.37 2.91 -4.96
CA SER A 111 -12.30 3.01 -3.81
C SER A 111 -13.65 3.66 -4.16
N LEU A 112 -13.77 4.26 -5.35
CA LEU A 112 -14.94 5.03 -5.77
C LEU A 112 -15.92 4.22 -6.62
N ARG A 113 -15.54 3.00 -7.02
CA ARG A 113 -16.36 2.11 -7.83
C ARG A 113 -16.60 0.81 -7.08
N GLN A 114 -17.86 0.41 -6.98
CA GLN A 114 -18.32 -0.84 -6.41
C GLN A 114 -19.04 -1.65 -7.46
N ASN A 115 -18.79 -2.96 -7.52
CA ASN A 115 -19.37 -3.82 -8.56
C ASN A 115 -19.68 -5.24 -8.06
N SER A 116 -20.45 -5.97 -8.88
CA SER A 116 -20.65 -7.42 -8.79
C SER A 116 -20.46 -8.02 -10.18
N ARG A 117 -19.39 -8.79 -10.37
CA ARG A 117 -19.01 -9.35 -11.69
C ARG A 117 -18.13 -10.58 -11.58
N ILE A 118 -18.06 -11.33 -12.68
CA ILE A 118 -17.39 -12.62 -12.76
C ILE A 118 -16.16 -12.50 -13.66
N PHE A 119 -15.04 -13.02 -13.18
CA PHE A 119 -13.82 -13.23 -13.94
C PHE A 119 -13.59 -14.73 -14.09
N GLN A 120 -13.44 -15.20 -15.33
CA GLN A 120 -13.22 -16.60 -15.65
C GLN A 120 -11.91 -16.75 -16.41
N LEU A 121 -11.18 -17.82 -16.11
CA LEU A 121 -9.96 -18.19 -16.81
C LEU A 121 -8.95 -17.02 -16.87
N LYS A 122 -8.74 -16.36 -15.73
CA LYS A 122 -7.78 -15.25 -15.58
C LYS A 122 -6.88 -15.49 -14.37
N THR A 123 -5.62 -15.11 -14.47
CA THR A 123 -4.75 -15.03 -13.29
C THR A 123 -5.13 -13.82 -12.45
N VAL A 124 -4.69 -13.79 -11.18
CA VAL A 124 -4.90 -12.59 -10.34
C VAL A 124 -4.23 -11.35 -10.95
N GLN A 125 -3.06 -11.52 -11.58
CA GLN A 125 -2.38 -10.43 -12.28
C GLN A 125 -3.24 -9.86 -13.43
N ASP A 126 -3.88 -10.72 -14.23
CA ASP A 126 -4.76 -10.29 -15.31
C ASP A 126 -5.98 -9.52 -14.78
N ILE A 127 -6.59 -10.02 -13.69
CA ILE A 127 -7.77 -9.39 -13.07
C ILE A 127 -7.40 -8.01 -12.53
N ILE A 128 -6.32 -7.91 -11.75
CA ILE A 128 -5.86 -6.63 -11.19
C ILE A 128 -5.53 -5.65 -12.32
N SER A 129 -4.81 -6.09 -13.35
CA SER A 129 -4.45 -5.24 -14.51
C SER A 129 -5.69 -4.69 -15.22
N GLN A 130 -6.71 -5.54 -15.42
CA GLN A 130 -7.97 -5.13 -16.03
C GLN A 130 -8.68 -4.05 -15.19
N ILE A 131 -8.79 -4.24 -13.87
CA ILE A 131 -9.45 -3.29 -12.96
C ILE A 131 -8.71 -1.94 -12.95
N LEU A 132 -7.38 -1.96 -12.88
CA LEU A 132 -6.55 -0.76 -12.90
C LEU A 132 -6.75 0.02 -14.21
N GLY A 133 -6.72 -0.67 -15.35
CA GLY A 133 -6.93 -0.07 -16.67
C GLY A 133 -8.31 0.56 -16.82
N GLU A 134 -9.37 -0.11 -16.36
CA GLU A 134 -10.74 0.41 -16.38
C GLU A 134 -10.91 1.70 -15.55
N MET A 135 -10.06 1.93 -14.55
CA MET A 135 -10.06 3.11 -13.69
C MET A 135 -8.98 4.14 -14.06
N GLY A 136 -8.35 4.00 -15.23
CA GLY A 136 -7.35 4.93 -15.74
C GLY A 136 -6.04 4.94 -14.94
N VAL A 137 -5.72 3.85 -14.23
CA VAL A 137 -4.42 3.66 -13.57
C VAL A 137 -3.49 2.95 -14.56
N ALA A 138 -2.71 3.72 -15.30
CA ALA A 138 -1.82 3.21 -16.35
C ALA A 138 -0.44 2.78 -15.82
N ASP A 139 0.10 3.51 -14.84
CA ASP A 139 1.44 3.29 -14.33
C ASP A 139 1.44 2.26 -13.19
N PHE A 140 1.50 0.98 -13.57
CA PHE A 140 1.69 -0.13 -12.64
C PHE A 140 2.62 -1.20 -13.21
N SER A 141 3.22 -1.99 -12.33
CA SER A 141 4.07 -3.12 -12.71
C SER A 141 3.93 -4.28 -11.72
N PHE A 142 4.31 -5.48 -12.18
CA PHE A 142 4.35 -6.69 -11.38
C PHE A 142 5.78 -7.21 -11.33
N ALA A 143 6.37 -7.21 -10.14
CA ALA A 143 7.63 -7.86 -9.84
C ALA A 143 7.33 -9.11 -9.01
N LEU A 144 7.09 -10.24 -9.67
CA LEU A 144 6.68 -11.49 -9.00
C LEU A 144 7.69 -12.60 -9.26
N LYS A 145 8.07 -13.35 -8.23
CA LYS A 145 8.85 -14.59 -8.37
C LYS A 145 7.96 -15.80 -8.66
N ARG A 146 6.74 -15.83 -8.10
CA ARG A 146 5.80 -16.94 -8.27
C ARG A 146 5.01 -16.77 -9.56
N SER A 147 4.81 -17.89 -10.26
CA SER A 147 3.81 -17.98 -11.32
C SER A 147 2.43 -18.19 -10.70
N LEU A 148 1.50 -17.28 -10.97
CA LEU A 148 0.14 -17.34 -10.42
C LEU A 148 -0.75 -18.25 -11.26
N SER A 149 -1.47 -19.15 -10.61
CA SER A 149 -2.42 -20.03 -11.30
C SER A 149 -3.61 -19.25 -11.86
N GLN A 150 -4.08 -19.68 -13.02
CA GLN A 150 -5.33 -19.20 -13.59
C GLN A 150 -6.51 -19.63 -12.71
N ARG A 151 -7.42 -18.71 -12.41
CA ARG A 151 -8.65 -19.00 -11.66
C ARG A 151 -9.75 -19.40 -12.62
N GLU A 152 -10.29 -20.60 -12.42
CA GLU A 152 -11.46 -21.08 -13.19
C GLU A 152 -12.65 -20.13 -13.04
N PHE A 153 -12.88 -19.62 -11.83
CA PHE A 153 -13.99 -18.77 -11.47
C PHE A 153 -13.62 -17.86 -10.29
N CYS A 154 -13.71 -16.55 -10.48
CA CYS A 154 -13.41 -15.56 -9.45
C CYS A 154 -14.46 -14.45 -9.50
N VAL A 155 -15.05 -14.10 -8.36
CA VAL A 155 -16.14 -13.12 -8.28
C VAL A 155 -15.69 -11.93 -7.45
N GLN A 156 -15.95 -10.74 -8.00
CA GLN A 156 -16.09 -9.50 -7.23
C GLN A 156 -17.56 -9.41 -6.84
N TYR A 157 -17.90 -9.34 -5.55
CA TYR A 157 -19.31 -9.30 -5.14
C TYR A 157 -19.55 -8.22 -4.10
N ARG A 158 -20.29 -7.18 -4.48
CA ARG A 158 -20.70 -6.07 -3.59
C ARG A 158 -19.54 -5.43 -2.81
N GLU A 159 -18.36 -5.38 -3.41
CA GLU A 159 -17.15 -4.79 -2.84
C GLU A 159 -16.59 -3.76 -3.83
N THR A 160 -15.87 -2.77 -3.30
CA THR A 160 -15.17 -1.79 -4.16
C THR A 160 -14.10 -2.49 -4.98
N ASP A 161 -13.71 -1.88 -6.10
CA ASP A 161 -12.58 -2.38 -6.89
C ASP A 161 -11.29 -2.46 -6.06
N LEU A 162 -11.09 -1.51 -5.13
CA LEU A 162 -9.91 -1.47 -4.29
C LEU A 162 -9.90 -2.62 -3.28
N GLU A 163 -11.03 -2.87 -2.60
CA GLU A 163 -11.19 -4.02 -1.69
C GLU A 163 -10.98 -5.34 -2.43
N PHE A 164 -11.51 -5.46 -3.65
CA PHE A 164 -11.31 -6.65 -4.47
C PHE A 164 -9.84 -6.86 -4.84
N VAL A 165 -9.14 -5.82 -5.28
CA VAL A 165 -7.71 -5.87 -5.60
C VAL A 165 -6.89 -6.24 -4.35
N HIS A 166 -7.15 -5.61 -3.20
CA HIS A 166 -6.45 -5.94 -1.95
C HIS A 166 -6.70 -7.36 -1.49
N ARG A 167 -7.95 -7.84 -1.61
CA ARG A 167 -8.30 -9.21 -1.27
C ARG A 167 -7.58 -10.22 -2.15
N LEU A 168 -7.58 -10.02 -3.46
CA LEU A 168 -6.87 -10.90 -4.39
C LEU A 168 -5.35 -10.85 -4.20
N ALA A 169 -4.78 -9.66 -4.00
CA ALA A 169 -3.37 -9.50 -3.75
C ALA A 169 -2.96 -10.25 -2.46
N ALA A 170 -3.69 -10.06 -1.36
CA ALA A 170 -3.41 -10.73 -0.10
C ALA A 170 -3.56 -12.26 -0.19
N GLU A 171 -4.55 -12.78 -0.93
CA GLU A 171 -4.70 -14.22 -1.19
C GLU A 171 -3.45 -14.81 -1.88
N GLU A 172 -2.85 -14.09 -2.82
CA GLU A 172 -1.64 -14.52 -3.54
C GLU A 172 -0.34 -14.08 -2.85
N GLY A 173 -0.42 -13.47 -1.67
CA GLY A 173 0.75 -12.98 -0.93
C GLY A 173 1.40 -11.73 -1.52
N ILE A 174 0.71 -11.05 -2.43
CA ILE A 174 1.17 -9.86 -3.12
C ILE A 174 0.93 -8.63 -2.24
N THR A 175 1.93 -7.77 -2.18
CA THR A 175 1.90 -6.44 -1.56
C THR A 175 2.29 -5.42 -2.64
N TYR A 176 1.98 -4.14 -2.48
CA TYR A 176 2.50 -3.10 -3.36
C TYR A 176 3.14 -1.95 -2.61
N TYR A 177 4.03 -1.23 -3.29
CA TYR A 177 4.50 0.09 -2.90
C TYR A 177 4.30 1.07 -4.06
N ILE A 178 4.47 2.36 -3.78
CA ILE A 178 4.41 3.39 -4.82
C ILE A 178 5.82 3.90 -5.09
N GLU A 179 6.34 3.61 -6.27
CA GLU A 179 7.61 4.16 -6.72
C GLU A 179 7.39 5.59 -7.19
N GLN A 180 8.16 6.53 -6.64
CA GLN A 180 8.10 7.94 -6.97
C GLN A 180 9.26 8.34 -7.87
N ALA A 181 8.97 9.01 -8.98
CA ALA A 181 9.93 9.62 -9.89
C ALA A 181 9.46 11.05 -10.23
N ASP A 182 10.30 11.87 -10.84
CA ASP A 182 9.88 13.22 -11.26
C ASP A 182 8.75 13.14 -12.30
N GLY A 183 7.60 13.76 -11.99
CA GLY A 183 6.40 13.81 -12.81
C GLY A 183 5.57 12.52 -12.86
N LYS A 184 5.92 11.47 -12.10
CA LYS A 184 5.24 10.15 -12.18
C LYS A 184 5.29 9.37 -10.87
N HIS A 185 4.21 8.64 -10.58
CA HIS A 185 4.21 7.56 -9.59
C HIS A 185 3.79 6.23 -10.25
N THR A 186 4.42 5.12 -9.84
CA THR A 186 4.10 3.77 -10.34
C THR A 186 3.66 2.87 -9.20
N VAL A 187 2.56 2.14 -9.37
CA VAL A 187 2.13 1.11 -8.41
C VAL A 187 2.91 -0.18 -8.70
N VAL A 188 3.81 -0.60 -7.81
CA VAL A 188 4.64 -1.80 -8.00
C VAL A 188 4.14 -2.91 -7.10
N PHE A 189 3.50 -3.92 -7.70
CA PHE A 189 3.07 -5.14 -7.01
C PHE A 189 4.23 -6.14 -6.91
N PHE A 190 4.47 -6.70 -5.73
CA PHE A 190 5.55 -7.64 -5.48
C PHE A 190 5.15 -8.76 -4.51
N ASP A 191 5.80 -9.92 -4.62
CA ASP A 191 5.58 -11.09 -3.76
C ASP A 191 6.82 -11.51 -2.95
N ASP A 192 7.96 -10.83 -3.12
CA ASP A 192 9.22 -11.17 -2.46
C ASP A 192 10.06 -9.91 -2.23
N SER A 193 10.54 -9.75 -0.99
CA SER A 193 11.32 -8.57 -0.59
C SER A 193 12.61 -8.38 -1.39
N ALA A 194 13.19 -9.43 -1.97
CA ALA A 194 14.40 -9.34 -2.80
C ALA A 194 14.18 -8.49 -4.06
N LEU A 195 12.94 -8.35 -4.52
CA LEU A 195 12.58 -7.58 -5.71
C LEU A 195 12.47 -6.07 -5.46
N ILE A 196 12.49 -5.65 -4.19
CA ILE A 196 12.47 -4.23 -3.82
C ILE A 196 13.86 -3.61 -4.05
N SER A 197 13.90 -2.52 -4.81
CA SER A 197 15.10 -1.72 -5.04
C SER A 197 15.71 -1.20 -3.74
N LYS A 198 17.04 -1.29 -3.65
CA LYS A 198 17.81 -0.82 -2.49
C LYS A 198 18.26 0.63 -2.70
N TYR A 199 18.10 1.45 -1.68
CA TYR A 199 18.65 2.80 -1.64
C TYR A 199 20.18 2.74 -1.72
N GLY A 200 20.77 3.54 -2.60
CA GLY A 200 22.16 3.39 -3.03
C GLY A 200 23.22 3.79 -2.00
N ALA A 201 22.83 4.36 -0.86
CA ALA A 201 23.75 4.79 0.20
C ALA A 201 23.27 4.32 1.58
N PRO A 202 24.18 4.08 2.53
CA PRO A 202 23.81 3.81 3.91
C PRO A 202 23.08 4.98 4.55
N VAL A 203 22.07 4.68 5.35
CA VAL A 203 21.37 5.65 6.19
C VAL A 203 22.03 5.64 7.57
N LEU A 204 22.67 6.75 7.92
CA LEU A 204 23.41 6.86 9.16
C LEU A 204 22.47 7.02 10.37
N HIS A 205 22.76 6.29 11.43
CA HIS A 205 22.18 6.53 12.75
C HIS A 205 23.09 7.46 13.56
N ASN A 206 22.51 8.51 14.16
CA ASN A 206 23.22 9.39 15.08
C ASN A 206 22.32 9.73 16.28
N GLY A 207 22.61 9.08 17.41
CA GLY A 207 21.89 9.26 18.68
C GLY A 207 22.47 10.33 19.60
N LEU A 208 23.49 11.10 19.19
CA LEU A 208 24.12 12.09 20.05
C LEU A 208 23.21 13.30 20.29
N ALA A 209 22.96 13.62 21.57
CA ALA A 209 22.23 14.81 21.96
C ALA A 209 23.00 16.08 21.54
N GLY A 210 22.40 16.89 20.65
CA GLY A 210 22.95 18.17 20.23
C GLY A 210 23.78 18.17 18.93
N GLY A 211 23.93 17.03 18.26
CA GLY A 211 24.66 16.95 16.98
C GLY A 211 23.87 17.56 15.82
N GLN A 212 24.17 18.80 15.44
CA GLN A 212 23.80 19.29 14.10
C GLN A 212 24.66 18.56 13.07
N SER A 213 24.13 17.48 12.51
CA SER A 213 24.76 16.82 11.36
C SER A 213 24.55 17.68 10.11
N GLY A 214 25.61 17.81 9.31
CA GLY A 214 25.52 18.39 7.96
C GLY A 214 24.68 17.53 7.02
N GLU A 215 24.49 16.24 7.31
CA GLU A 215 23.73 15.27 6.52
C GLU A 215 22.51 14.70 7.27
N PRO A 216 21.46 14.23 6.57
CA PRO A 216 20.29 13.64 7.20
C PRO A 216 20.64 12.30 7.88
N PHE A 217 19.97 12.01 9.00
CA PHE A 217 20.27 10.86 9.83
C PHE A 217 19.03 10.35 10.56
N VAL A 218 19.10 9.11 11.02
CA VAL A 218 18.16 8.51 11.96
C VAL A 218 18.60 8.88 13.38
N SER A 219 17.75 9.62 14.10
CA SER A 219 18.05 10.15 15.44
C SER A 219 17.64 9.21 16.57
N GLN A 220 16.66 8.34 16.31
CA GLN A 220 16.18 7.32 17.24
C GLN A 220 15.88 6.05 16.45
N PHE A 221 16.26 4.90 16.99
CA PHE A 221 15.91 3.60 16.43
C PHE A 221 15.71 2.59 17.57
N LYS A 222 14.62 1.84 17.55
CA LYS A 222 14.34 0.72 18.46
C LYS A 222 13.97 -0.53 17.66
N ILE A 223 14.36 -1.70 18.15
CA ILE A 223 13.89 -3.00 17.65
C ILE A 223 12.85 -3.51 18.65
N GLU A 224 11.73 -4.00 18.13
CA GLU A 224 10.59 -4.50 18.87
C GLU A 224 10.29 -5.94 18.45
N HIS A 225 10.08 -6.80 19.44
CA HIS A 225 9.71 -8.20 19.26
C HIS A 225 8.42 -8.48 20.01
N GLN A 226 7.54 -9.28 19.40
CA GLN A 226 6.31 -9.73 20.04
C GLN A 226 6.00 -11.19 19.68
N SER A 227 5.31 -11.88 20.57
CA SER A 227 4.83 -13.24 20.33
C SER A 227 3.72 -13.24 19.29
N GLU A 228 3.79 -14.15 18.33
CA GLU A 228 2.81 -14.35 17.26
C GLU A 228 2.49 -15.83 17.10
N PRO A 229 1.47 -16.23 16.31
CA PRO A 229 1.23 -17.64 16.01
C PRO A 229 2.52 -18.37 15.61
N SER A 230 2.79 -19.50 16.26
CA SER A 230 4.03 -20.26 16.09
C SER A 230 3.97 -21.18 14.87
N HIS A 231 2.79 -21.71 14.57
CA HIS A 231 2.52 -22.60 13.45
C HIS A 231 1.08 -22.44 12.96
N LEU A 232 0.84 -22.92 11.76
CA LEU A 232 -0.44 -22.84 11.08
C LEU A 232 -0.85 -24.22 10.57
N THR A 233 -2.13 -24.54 10.75
CA THR A 233 -2.75 -25.78 10.30
C THR A 233 -4.00 -25.45 9.47
N PHE A 234 -3.95 -25.68 8.17
CA PHE A 234 -5.07 -25.45 7.26
C PHE A 234 -5.64 -26.77 6.74
N LYS A 235 -6.95 -26.77 6.50
CA LYS A 235 -7.65 -27.90 5.92
C LYS A 235 -8.63 -27.43 4.85
N ASP A 236 -8.85 -28.27 3.83
CA ASP A 236 -9.89 -28.03 2.82
C ASP A 236 -10.57 -29.34 2.39
N TYR A 237 -11.55 -29.23 1.50
CA TYR A 237 -12.29 -30.34 0.92
C TYR A 237 -12.50 -30.13 -0.58
N SER A 238 -12.30 -31.21 -1.35
CA SER A 238 -12.64 -31.24 -2.77
C SER A 238 -13.53 -32.44 -3.07
N PHE A 239 -14.69 -32.20 -3.68
CA PHE A 239 -15.59 -33.27 -4.10
C PHE A 239 -14.97 -34.20 -5.15
N LYS A 240 -13.94 -33.72 -5.89
CA LYS A 240 -13.18 -34.54 -6.85
C LYS A 240 -12.24 -35.53 -6.15
N LYS A 241 -11.86 -35.28 -4.90
CA LYS A 241 -10.98 -36.11 -4.07
C LYS A 241 -11.52 -36.20 -2.63
N PRO A 242 -12.72 -36.78 -2.42
CA PRO A 242 -13.45 -36.64 -1.15
C PRO A 242 -12.76 -37.33 0.03
N SER A 243 -11.95 -38.35 -0.22
CA SER A 243 -11.17 -39.05 0.81
C SER A 243 -9.83 -38.37 1.13
N TYR A 244 -9.42 -37.35 0.37
CA TYR A 244 -8.16 -36.65 0.59
C TYR A 244 -8.36 -35.50 1.58
N GLY A 245 -7.52 -35.43 2.60
CA GLY A 245 -7.71 -34.51 3.72
C GLY A 245 -7.30 -33.06 3.46
N PHE A 246 -6.49 -32.80 2.43
CA PHE A 246 -5.95 -31.47 2.10
C PHE A 246 -5.39 -30.73 3.32
N LEU A 247 -4.76 -31.45 4.25
CA LEU A 247 -4.14 -30.88 5.45
C LEU A 247 -2.80 -30.24 5.09
N GLN A 248 -2.57 -29.01 5.56
CA GLN A 248 -1.33 -28.27 5.34
C GLN A 248 -0.85 -27.70 6.67
N GLU A 249 0.39 -28.01 7.04
CA GLU A 249 1.02 -27.55 8.28
C GLU A 249 2.26 -26.71 7.94
N GLN A 250 2.42 -25.57 8.61
CA GLN A 250 3.57 -24.67 8.43
C GLN A 250 4.12 -24.23 9.79
N GLN A 251 5.43 -24.27 9.95
CA GLN A 251 6.13 -23.82 11.16
C GLN A 251 6.76 -22.44 10.94
N GLY A 252 6.59 -21.54 11.91
CA GLY A 252 7.18 -20.21 11.87
C GLY A 252 8.68 -20.20 12.14
N ALA A 253 9.36 -19.15 11.68
CA ALA A 253 10.76 -18.85 12.01
C ALA A 253 10.88 -17.88 13.20
N ASP A 254 12.08 -17.74 13.75
CA ASP A 254 12.43 -16.83 14.86
C ASP A 254 11.54 -17.03 16.10
N LEU A 255 11.46 -18.27 16.59
CA LEU A 255 10.57 -18.64 17.71
C LEU A 255 11.25 -18.58 19.09
N SER A 256 12.51 -18.13 19.17
CA SER A 256 13.33 -18.23 20.39
C SER A 256 12.79 -17.43 21.59
N PHE A 257 11.93 -16.44 21.34
CA PHE A 257 11.32 -15.57 22.35
C PHE A 257 9.84 -15.89 22.62
N GLN A 258 9.32 -17.03 22.17
CA GLN A 258 7.92 -17.43 22.37
C GLN A 258 7.76 -18.95 22.56
N GLN A 259 6.57 -19.37 23.01
CA GLN A 259 6.21 -20.79 23.04
C GLN A 259 5.90 -21.32 21.62
N SER A 260 6.13 -22.60 21.41
CA SER A 260 5.86 -23.28 20.13
C SER A 260 4.42 -23.75 19.96
N SER A 261 3.57 -23.63 20.99
CA SER A 261 2.20 -24.17 21.03
C SER A 261 1.11 -23.24 20.50
N TYR A 262 1.42 -22.03 20.04
CA TYR A 262 0.44 -21.06 19.54
C TYR A 262 -0.02 -21.40 18.12
N GLU A 263 -0.92 -22.37 18.00
CA GLU A 263 -1.52 -22.79 16.73
C GLU A 263 -2.49 -21.76 16.14
N HIS A 264 -2.41 -21.58 14.83
CA HIS A 264 -3.49 -20.97 14.03
C HIS A 264 -4.13 -22.03 13.12
N TYR A 265 -5.34 -22.48 13.47
CA TYR A 265 -6.12 -23.39 12.65
C TYR A 265 -7.23 -22.64 11.89
N ASP A 266 -7.45 -22.97 10.61
CA ASP A 266 -8.59 -22.45 9.83
C ASP A 266 -9.12 -23.48 8.80
N PHE A 267 -10.42 -23.37 8.50
CA PHE A 267 -11.14 -24.11 7.48
C PHE A 267 -12.29 -23.27 6.91
N PRO A 268 -12.47 -23.20 5.58
CA PRO A 268 -11.67 -23.85 4.54
C PRO A 268 -10.40 -23.07 4.18
N GLY A 269 -9.32 -23.78 3.83
CA GLY A 269 -8.04 -23.21 3.39
C GLY A 269 -8.05 -22.61 1.98
N ARG A 270 -9.09 -22.90 1.19
CA ARG A 270 -9.40 -22.38 -0.16
C ARG A 270 -8.38 -22.74 -1.24
N TYR A 271 -7.92 -23.98 -1.24
CA TYR A 271 -7.06 -24.56 -2.27
C TYR A 271 -7.60 -25.92 -2.76
N LYS A 272 -7.22 -26.31 -3.98
CA LYS A 272 -7.72 -27.54 -4.61
C LYS A 272 -6.64 -28.62 -4.79
N ASP A 273 -5.40 -28.28 -4.48
CA ASP A 273 -4.21 -29.12 -4.61
C ASP A 273 -3.16 -28.70 -3.57
N ASP A 274 -2.18 -29.57 -3.33
CA ASP A 274 -1.17 -29.32 -2.29
C ASP A 274 -0.17 -28.24 -2.68
N GLY A 275 0.09 -28.02 -3.98
CA GLY A 275 1.01 -26.97 -4.41
C GLY A 275 0.47 -25.58 -4.04
N SER A 276 -0.79 -25.31 -4.36
CA SER A 276 -1.47 -24.09 -3.93
C SER A 276 -1.68 -24.05 -2.40
N GLY A 277 -1.97 -25.20 -1.78
CA GLY A 277 -2.13 -25.32 -0.32
C GLY A 277 -0.89 -24.95 0.48
N ILE A 278 0.28 -25.48 0.11
CA ILE A 278 1.57 -25.14 0.75
C ILE A 278 1.82 -23.64 0.63
N ALA A 279 1.64 -23.08 -0.57
CA ALA A 279 1.87 -21.66 -0.80
C ALA A 279 0.94 -20.77 0.04
N PHE A 280 -0.37 -21.03 0.04
CA PHE A 280 -1.32 -20.22 0.80
C PHE A 280 -1.13 -20.32 2.31
N SER A 281 -0.82 -21.51 2.82
CA SER A 281 -0.51 -21.72 4.24
C SER A 281 0.75 -20.97 4.66
N GLN A 282 1.81 -20.99 3.84
CA GLN A 282 3.05 -20.24 4.09
C GLN A 282 2.79 -18.74 4.10
N LEU A 283 2.07 -18.22 3.09
CA LEU A 283 1.72 -16.80 2.99
C LEU A 283 0.89 -16.32 4.17
N ARG A 284 -0.07 -17.13 4.63
CA ARG A 284 -0.89 -16.80 5.79
C ARG A 284 -0.05 -16.74 7.06
N LEU A 285 0.86 -17.71 7.27
CA LEU A 285 1.74 -17.70 8.43
C LEU A 285 2.70 -16.51 8.42
N GLU A 286 3.25 -16.16 7.25
CA GLU A 286 4.07 -14.96 7.07
C GLU A 286 3.31 -13.67 7.39
N TYR A 287 2.03 -13.58 6.98
CA TYR A 287 1.15 -12.47 7.39
C TYR A 287 0.94 -12.42 8.91
N LEU A 288 0.60 -13.55 9.53
CA LEU A 288 0.35 -13.62 10.97
C LEU A 288 1.59 -13.24 11.79
N ARG A 289 2.79 -13.48 11.25
CA ARG A 289 4.06 -13.18 11.91
C ARG A 289 4.74 -11.91 11.41
N ARG A 290 4.09 -11.10 10.55
CA ARG A 290 4.73 -9.95 9.89
C ARG A 290 5.18 -8.85 10.88
N GLU A 291 4.54 -8.79 12.05
CA GLU A 291 4.82 -7.82 13.12
C GLU A 291 5.69 -8.41 14.26
N SER A 292 6.15 -9.66 14.14
CA SER A 292 6.95 -10.33 15.18
C SER A 292 8.33 -9.70 15.42
N ASN A 293 8.85 -8.95 14.45
CA ASN A 293 10.14 -8.27 14.50
C ASN A 293 10.05 -6.98 13.68
N LEU A 294 9.87 -5.87 14.37
CA LEU A 294 9.78 -4.53 13.79
C LEU A 294 10.96 -3.67 14.25
N GLY A 295 11.39 -2.75 13.39
CA GLY A 295 12.19 -1.60 13.79
C GLY A 295 11.32 -0.34 13.76
N HIS A 296 11.51 0.57 14.69
CA HIS A 296 10.88 1.89 14.67
C HIS A 296 11.92 2.97 14.81
N GLY A 297 11.83 4.03 14.01
CA GLY A 297 12.77 5.12 14.08
C GLY A 297 12.18 6.50 13.83
N LYS A 298 12.99 7.50 14.16
CA LYS A 298 12.75 8.92 13.82
C LYS A 298 13.94 9.43 13.03
N SER A 299 13.69 10.21 11.98
CA SER A 299 14.76 10.76 11.15
C SER A 299 14.38 12.10 10.52
N ASN A 300 15.35 12.73 9.87
CA ASN A 300 15.14 13.77 8.86
C ASN A 300 15.60 13.30 7.47
N HIS A 301 15.80 12.00 7.27
CA HIS A 301 16.29 11.43 6.02
C HIS A 301 15.16 11.32 5.00
N HIS A 302 15.29 12.03 3.87
CA HIS A 302 14.23 12.17 2.87
C HIS A 302 13.92 10.87 2.13
N ALA A 303 14.93 10.03 1.89
CA ALA A 303 14.76 8.77 1.16
C ALA A 303 13.95 7.70 1.90
N LEU A 304 13.61 7.90 3.19
CA LEU A 304 12.82 6.93 3.95
C LEU A 304 11.34 7.08 3.58
N GLN A 305 10.96 6.41 2.49
CA GLN A 305 9.59 6.27 1.98
C GLN A 305 9.14 4.82 2.07
N ALA A 306 7.82 4.56 2.15
CA ALA A 306 7.31 3.19 2.21
C ALA A 306 7.68 2.42 0.94
N GLY A 307 8.18 1.19 1.12
CA GLY A 307 8.73 0.38 0.02
C GLY A 307 10.20 0.64 -0.27
N VAL A 308 10.89 1.52 0.44
CA VAL A 308 12.35 1.67 0.32
C VAL A 308 13.06 0.62 1.18
N LYS A 309 14.00 -0.10 0.57
CA LYS A 309 14.99 -0.95 1.26
C LYS A 309 16.27 -0.17 1.47
N PHE A 310 16.86 -0.17 2.66
CA PHE A 310 18.07 0.60 2.97
C PHE A 310 18.95 -0.10 4.00
N ASP A 311 20.24 0.25 4.01
CA ASP A 311 21.17 -0.15 5.07
C ASP A 311 21.15 0.86 6.21
N LEU A 312 20.87 0.40 7.44
CA LEU A 312 21.14 1.22 8.62
C LEU A 312 22.60 0.99 9.05
N SER A 313 23.33 2.06 9.35
CA SER A 313 24.70 1.99 9.84
C SER A 313 24.95 2.92 11.03
N GLU A 314 26.06 2.71 11.74
CA GLU A 314 26.49 3.53 12.90
C GLU A 314 25.55 3.48 14.12
N ASN A 315 24.66 2.49 14.18
CA ASN A 315 23.93 2.20 15.41
C ASN A 315 24.85 1.50 16.42
N LEU A 316 24.77 1.87 17.69
CA LEU A 316 25.51 1.18 18.76
C LEU A 316 25.01 -0.25 19.00
N GLU A 317 23.74 -0.51 18.68
CA GLU A 317 23.16 -1.86 18.67
C GLU A 317 23.54 -2.58 17.37
N ALA A 318 24.46 -3.54 17.46
CA ALA A 318 25.02 -4.22 16.29
C ALA A 318 23.94 -4.91 15.44
N SER A 319 22.91 -5.47 16.06
CA SER A 319 21.80 -6.14 15.37
C SER A 319 20.94 -5.19 14.54
N ALA A 320 20.98 -3.88 14.82
CA ALA A 320 20.29 -2.86 14.05
C ALA A 320 21.03 -2.49 12.75
N ASN A 321 22.34 -2.72 12.66
CA ASN A 321 23.14 -2.38 11.49
C ASN A 321 23.00 -3.45 10.38
N ARG A 322 21.91 -3.36 9.62
CA ARG A 322 21.52 -4.32 8.58
C ARG A 322 20.57 -3.68 7.58
N ASP A 323 20.21 -4.44 6.56
CA ASP A 323 19.17 -4.08 5.60
C ASP A 323 17.77 -4.11 6.25
N TRP A 324 17.04 -3.01 6.08
CA TRP A 324 15.66 -2.81 6.52
C TRP A 324 14.76 -2.41 5.35
N ILE A 325 13.47 -2.70 5.44
CA ILE A 325 12.43 -2.26 4.48
C ILE A 325 11.43 -1.39 5.22
N VAL A 326 11.20 -0.17 4.75
CA VAL A 326 10.18 0.73 5.32
C VAL A 326 8.80 0.20 4.96
N VAL A 327 8.03 -0.22 5.97
CA VAL A 327 6.66 -0.72 5.79
C VAL A 327 5.61 0.36 6.02
N ALA A 328 5.94 1.37 6.82
CA ALA A 328 5.11 2.54 7.06
C ALA A 328 5.97 3.73 7.47
N VAL A 329 5.55 4.95 7.09
CA VAL A 329 6.22 6.18 7.50
C VAL A 329 5.21 7.33 7.60
N THR A 330 5.45 8.22 8.56
CA THR A 330 4.73 9.48 8.70
C THR A 330 5.72 10.63 8.51
N HIS A 331 5.36 11.59 7.67
CA HIS A 331 6.18 12.75 7.31
C HIS A 331 5.55 14.03 7.85
N GLN A 332 6.39 14.95 8.31
CA GLN A 332 5.97 16.28 8.70
C GLN A 332 6.93 17.31 8.12
N GLY A 333 6.41 18.20 7.29
CA GLY A 333 7.12 19.36 6.75
C GLY A 333 6.48 20.67 7.19
N THR A 334 7.28 21.64 7.64
CA THR A 334 6.80 23.00 7.97
C THR A 334 7.65 24.04 7.26
N GLN A 335 7.00 25.03 6.65
CA GLN A 335 7.65 26.13 5.95
C GLN A 335 7.02 27.47 6.35
N PRO A 336 7.32 27.97 7.56
CA PRO A 336 6.73 29.21 8.08
C PRO A 336 7.18 30.44 7.29
N GLN A 337 8.38 30.43 6.70
CA GLN A 337 8.93 31.53 5.90
C GLN A 337 8.39 31.59 4.47
N ALA A 338 7.46 30.70 4.09
CA ALA A 338 6.93 30.67 2.72
C ALA A 338 6.15 31.95 2.38
N LEU A 339 5.54 32.57 3.41
CA LEU A 339 4.78 33.81 3.30
C LEU A 339 5.66 34.95 3.79
N GLU A 340 6.40 35.57 2.85
CA GLU A 340 7.39 36.63 3.10
C GLU A 340 6.84 37.81 3.93
N GLU A 341 5.53 38.07 3.83
CA GLU A 341 4.83 39.20 4.45
C GLU A 341 4.23 38.88 5.84
N ASP A 342 4.03 37.60 6.18
CA ASP A 342 3.33 37.17 7.41
C ASP A 342 4.29 36.86 8.58
N GLY A 343 5.57 37.21 8.45
CA GLY A 343 6.52 37.22 9.56
C GLY A 343 6.73 35.87 10.27
N GLY A 344 6.43 34.75 9.60
CA GLY A 344 6.56 33.41 10.18
C GLY A 344 7.98 33.15 10.71
N HIS A 345 8.14 33.19 12.03
CA HIS A 345 9.42 32.96 12.68
C HIS A 345 9.71 31.44 12.75
N GLY A 346 10.86 31.02 12.24
CA GLY A 346 11.33 29.62 12.30
C GLY A 346 11.98 29.15 11.01
N ALA A 347 12.81 28.12 11.08
CA ALA A 347 13.40 27.51 9.89
C ALA A 347 12.42 26.55 9.19
N THR A 348 12.58 26.31 7.90
CA THR A 348 11.92 25.19 7.22
C THR A 348 12.42 23.88 7.83
N THR A 349 11.51 23.02 8.30
CA THR A 349 11.87 21.75 8.92
C THR A 349 11.19 20.56 8.26
N TYR A 350 11.88 19.42 8.31
CA TYR A 350 11.37 18.13 7.89
C TYR A 350 11.77 17.08 8.92
N SER A 351 10.83 16.20 9.27
CA SER A 351 11.10 14.99 10.03
C SER A 351 10.13 13.89 9.62
N ASN A 352 10.51 12.66 9.89
CA ASN A 352 9.66 11.50 9.73
C ASN A 352 9.78 10.53 10.91
N GLN A 353 8.77 9.69 11.06
CA GLN A 353 8.78 8.53 11.94
C GLN A 353 8.36 7.32 11.12
N PHE A 354 9.14 6.25 11.19
CA PHE A 354 9.00 5.11 10.30
C PHE A 354 9.01 3.79 11.07
N THR A 355 8.36 2.80 10.48
CA THR A 355 8.37 1.40 10.90
C THR A 355 8.98 0.57 9.78
N VAL A 356 9.86 -0.34 10.13
CA VAL A 356 10.59 -1.20 9.20
C VAL A 356 10.50 -2.67 9.61
N ILE A 357 10.71 -3.55 8.64
CA ILE A 357 11.00 -4.97 8.88
C ILE A 357 12.41 -5.31 8.38
N PRO A 358 13.04 -6.36 8.92
CA PRO A 358 14.27 -6.88 8.35
C PRO A 358 14.11 -7.26 6.87
N ALA A 359 15.07 -6.90 6.01
CA ALA A 359 14.90 -7.06 4.56
C ALA A 359 14.83 -8.53 4.07
N ASN A 360 15.23 -9.49 4.90
CA ASN A 360 15.09 -10.93 4.64
C ASN A 360 13.68 -11.47 4.91
N LYS A 361 12.76 -10.64 5.42
CA LYS A 361 11.34 -10.96 5.56
C LYS A 361 10.54 -10.23 4.49
N THR A 362 9.45 -10.85 4.03
CA THR A 362 8.51 -10.21 3.10
C THR A 362 7.27 -9.76 3.86
N TRP A 363 6.92 -8.48 3.74
CA TRP A 363 5.68 -7.96 4.30
C TRP A 363 4.48 -8.48 3.51
N ARG A 364 3.52 -9.11 4.20
CA ARG A 364 2.29 -9.60 3.59
C ARG A 364 1.13 -8.65 3.86
N ALA A 365 0.39 -8.33 2.80
CA ALA A 365 -0.85 -7.58 2.86
C ALA A 365 -1.88 -8.27 3.77
N LYS A 366 -2.81 -7.50 4.33
CA LYS A 366 -3.83 -8.01 5.23
C LYS A 366 -4.87 -8.84 4.47
N PRO A 367 -5.06 -10.14 4.77
CA PRO A 367 -6.12 -10.92 4.16
C PRO A 367 -7.48 -10.35 4.54
N GLN A 368 -8.28 -10.03 3.53
CA GLN A 368 -9.62 -9.51 3.68
C GLN A 368 -10.63 -10.66 3.68
N PRO A 369 -11.69 -10.61 4.51
CA PRO A 369 -12.75 -11.59 4.45
C PRO A 369 -13.38 -11.56 3.05
N LYS A 370 -13.70 -12.74 2.49
CA LYS A 370 -14.45 -12.79 1.24
C LYS A 370 -15.86 -12.23 1.46
N PRO A 371 -16.41 -11.49 0.48
CA PRO A 371 -17.79 -11.03 0.56
C PRO A 371 -18.71 -12.24 0.70
N GLN A 372 -19.67 -12.12 1.61
CA GLN A 372 -20.67 -13.14 1.85
C GLN A 372 -21.93 -12.81 1.07
N VAL A 373 -22.64 -13.86 0.66
CA VAL A 373 -23.98 -13.73 0.11
C VAL A 373 -24.97 -13.97 1.24
N ASP A 374 -25.93 -13.06 1.42
CA ASP A 374 -26.89 -13.09 2.54
C ASP A 374 -27.79 -14.34 2.56
N GLY A 375 -27.91 -15.04 1.42
CA GLY A 375 -28.66 -16.28 1.31
C GLY A 375 -28.69 -16.82 -0.11
N PRO A 376 -29.48 -17.88 -0.36
CA PRO A 376 -29.67 -18.42 -1.70
C PRO A 376 -30.20 -17.34 -2.67
N MET A 377 -29.68 -17.34 -3.90
CA MET A 377 -30.13 -16.45 -4.97
C MET A 377 -30.72 -17.26 -6.12
N ILE A 378 -31.71 -16.68 -6.80
CA ILE A 378 -32.19 -17.22 -8.07
C ILE A 378 -31.15 -16.96 -9.16
N ALA A 379 -31.03 -17.90 -10.09
CA ALA A 379 -30.20 -17.75 -11.29
C ALA A 379 -30.89 -18.48 -12.44
N LYS A 380 -30.65 -18.02 -13.67
CA LYS A 380 -31.17 -18.68 -14.87
C LYS A 380 -30.18 -19.75 -15.31
N VAL A 381 -30.63 -20.99 -15.51
CA VAL A 381 -29.80 -22.04 -16.13
C VAL A 381 -29.53 -21.65 -17.58
N VAL A 382 -28.26 -21.72 -18.00
CA VAL A 382 -27.81 -21.30 -19.34
C VAL A 382 -26.95 -22.38 -20.00
N GLY A 383 -26.98 -22.42 -21.33
CA GLY A 383 -26.24 -23.34 -22.18
C GLY A 383 -26.06 -22.78 -23.59
N PRO A 384 -25.36 -23.51 -24.48
CA PRO A 384 -25.22 -23.13 -25.88
C PRO A 384 -26.57 -22.94 -26.58
N ALA A 385 -26.60 -22.12 -27.63
CA ALA A 385 -27.82 -21.90 -28.40
C ALA A 385 -28.33 -23.21 -29.02
N GLY A 386 -29.62 -23.53 -28.80
CA GLY A 386 -30.27 -24.74 -29.30
C GLY A 386 -30.18 -25.96 -28.37
N GLU A 387 -29.41 -25.88 -27.28
CA GLU A 387 -29.33 -26.95 -26.29
C GLU A 387 -30.34 -26.72 -25.16
N GLU A 388 -31.27 -27.66 -24.95
CA GLU A 388 -32.21 -27.60 -23.82
C GLU A 388 -31.57 -28.08 -22.51
N ILE A 389 -30.61 -29.01 -22.58
CA ILE A 389 -29.94 -29.61 -21.43
C ILE A 389 -28.43 -29.57 -21.65
N TYR A 390 -27.72 -28.82 -20.80
CA TYR A 390 -26.26 -28.70 -20.87
C TYR A 390 -25.64 -28.95 -19.49
N CYS A 391 -25.10 -30.16 -19.27
CA CYS A 391 -24.47 -30.59 -18.03
C CYS A 391 -23.14 -31.32 -18.27
N ASP A 392 -22.33 -31.44 -17.22
CA ASP A 392 -21.08 -32.21 -17.25
C ASP A 392 -21.21 -33.61 -16.63
N GLU A 393 -20.09 -34.35 -16.56
CA GLU A 393 -19.99 -35.70 -15.99
C GLU A 393 -20.44 -35.81 -14.51
N HIS A 394 -20.55 -34.68 -13.82
CA HIS A 394 -21.01 -34.60 -12.43
C HIS A 394 -22.44 -34.07 -12.31
N GLY A 395 -23.15 -33.88 -13.43
CA GLY A 395 -24.50 -33.31 -13.46
C GLY A 395 -24.55 -31.82 -13.09
N ARG A 396 -23.42 -31.10 -13.18
CA ARG A 396 -23.39 -29.65 -12.91
C ARG A 396 -23.90 -28.88 -14.12
N VAL A 397 -24.61 -27.78 -13.87
CA VAL A 397 -25.10 -26.85 -14.90
C VAL A 397 -24.41 -25.49 -14.77
N LYS A 398 -24.43 -24.68 -15.83
CA LYS A 398 -24.03 -23.27 -15.78
C LYS A 398 -25.25 -22.39 -15.51
N VAL A 399 -25.03 -21.29 -14.78
CA VAL A 399 -26.08 -20.34 -14.45
C VAL A 399 -25.64 -18.90 -14.72
N HIS A 400 -26.60 -18.05 -15.04
CA HIS A 400 -26.43 -16.61 -15.16
C HIS A 400 -27.20 -15.92 -14.03
N PHE A 401 -26.50 -15.08 -13.25
CA PHE A 401 -27.08 -14.40 -12.11
C PHE A 401 -27.73 -13.07 -12.51
N PRO A 402 -28.82 -12.63 -11.86
CA PRO A 402 -29.46 -11.35 -12.20
C PRO A 402 -28.59 -10.09 -12.02
N TRP A 403 -27.56 -10.16 -11.16
CA TRP A 403 -26.61 -9.07 -10.93
C TRP A 403 -25.44 -9.07 -11.90
N ASP A 404 -25.29 -10.14 -12.69
CA ASP A 404 -24.21 -10.30 -13.63
C ASP A 404 -24.49 -9.49 -14.90
N ARG A 405 -23.68 -8.46 -15.13
CA ARG A 405 -23.88 -7.50 -16.22
C ARG A 405 -23.01 -7.76 -17.44
N GLU A 406 -22.00 -8.61 -17.30
CA GLU A 406 -20.86 -8.68 -18.23
C GLU A 406 -20.63 -10.07 -18.82
N SER A 407 -21.39 -11.10 -18.37
CA SER A 407 -21.19 -12.51 -18.76
C SER A 407 -22.22 -13.06 -19.72
#